data_AF-A0A947Z6Y0-F1
#
_entry.id   AF-A0A947Z6Y0-F1
#
_cell.length_a   1.000
_cell.length_b   1.000
_cell.length_c   1.000
_cell.angle_alpha   90.00
_cell.angle_beta   90.00
_cell.angle_gamma   90.00
#
_symmetry.space_group_name_H-M   'P 1'
#
loop_
_entity.id
_entity.type
_entity.pdbx_description
1 polymer ?
#
loop_
_entity_poly.entity_id
_entity_poly.type
_entity_poly.pdbx_seq_one_letter_code
_entity_poly.pdbx_strand_id
1 'polypeptide(L)'
;MKKLLLFLLLLSVSACTETVKNNAEIVSLKVTFDEANPPACGLTPDDICTFSLLEDSFTIRIKVEALLEDHSVNTGFNRSIMISSVPAGIFNPTGPGIKHLDDGRYVLIVKMTGGVWEGDVTFMGAFGEISIFAEDVGYEVAPNAASSACLHLYPQAGCFAKDDDNPLNGSGAAGVSPSLFFKNPRIYDIQKPLDESNIGGFDGDRTALDGYRVQIDGDTYTGVDACAAGESRLVVTQVGVAGFYVTDVCNRVNPGNVGDPIVSDYASLYIYNFNTPEDMFKGDCLLMFQGALDEFQGFTEMKNPFWTVDWCTDAEEAEGWCTVEEPKCRHLIPDPVELTGADLDDPIAMEKLESALVRVTNVTASSEFRPCDLNGDGMIDYDNYEEDQCKENCGDEVNCVVKEDFEQYFTWTVDLDGVEVGVVTRGIVDFDPEATASLGANVYSITGTLKHLSFGSPAWIITPRDQDDFCLVASDCQE
;
A
#
# COMPACT_ATOMS: atom_id res chain seq x y z
N MET A 1 37.85 21.12 70.80
CA MET A 1 36.48 20.61 70.67
C MET A 1 36.37 19.82 69.37
N LYS A 2 35.99 18.54 69.50
CA LYS A 2 35.46 17.57 68.52
C LYS A 2 36.04 17.56 67.09
N LYS A 3 37.02 16.67 66.85
CA LYS A 3 37.29 16.07 65.55
C LYS A 3 36.42 14.82 65.41
N LEU A 4 35.56 14.80 64.40
CA LEU A 4 34.64 13.71 64.07
C LEU A 4 35.43 12.68 63.22
N LEU A 5 35.62 11.47 63.77
CA LEU A 5 36.17 10.32 63.07
C LEU A 5 35.01 9.64 62.34
N LEU A 6 34.97 9.73 61.01
CA LEU A 6 34.00 9.00 60.18
C LEU A 6 34.65 7.66 59.79
N PHE A 7 34.22 6.58 60.44
CA PHE A 7 34.59 5.21 60.08
C PHE A 7 33.79 4.81 58.84
N LEU A 8 34.44 4.73 57.68
CA LEU A 8 33.86 4.23 56.44
C LEU A 8 33.84 2.70 56.52
N LEU A 9 32.66 2.11 56.71
CA LEU A 9 32.42 0.67 56.58
C LEU A 9 32.38 0.34 55.08
N LEU A 10 33.46 -0.24 54.54
CA LEU A 10 33.45 -0.90 53.24
C LEU A 10 32.66 -2.20 53.35
N LEU A 11 31.36 -2.15 53.06
CA LEU A 11 30.56 -3.32 52.74
C LEU A 11 30.92 -3.75 51.32
N SER A 12 31.65 -4.86 51.21
CA SER A 12 31.87 -5.60 49.97
C SER A 12 30.51 -6.04 49.43
N VAL A 13 30.00 -5.33 48.42
CA VAL A 13 28.88 -5.79 47.60
C VAL A 13 29.43 -6.92 46.73
N SER A 14 29.26 -8.15 47.19
CA SER A 14 29.47 -9.34 46.37
C SER A 14 28.43 -9.28 45.25
N ALA A 15 28.84 -8.78 44.08
CA ALA A 15 28.06 -8.96 42.86
C ALA A 15 27.97 -10.47 42.61
N CYS A 16 26.80 -11.06 42.90
CA CYS A 16 26.47 -12.39 42.43
C CYS A 16 26.37 -12.31 40.90
N THR A 17 27.49 -12.51 40.21
CA THR A 17 27.47 -12.92 38.80
C THR A 17 26.96 -14.36 38.78
N GLU A 18 25.63 -14.51 38.79
CA GLU A 18 25.01 -15.77 38.45
C GLU A 18 25.35 -16.03 36.99
N THR A 19 26.31 -16.92 36.75
CA THR A 19 26.60 -17.40 35.41
C THR A 19 25.48 -18.37 35.09
N VAL A 20 24.36 -17.84 34.60
CA VAL A 20 23.31 -18.66 34.00
C VAL A 20 23.91 -19.24 32.74
N LYS A 21 24.50 -20.43 32.85
CA LYS A 21 24.73 -21.26 31.68
C LYS A 21 23.35 -21.62 31.17
N ASN A 22 22.88 -20.87 30.17
CA ASN A 22 21.85 -21.39 29.29
C ASN A 22 22.43 -22.67 28.71
N ASN A 23 21.99 -23.82 29.21
CA ASN A 23 22.10 -25.08 28.50
C ASN A 23 21.15 -24.96 27.30
N ALA A 24 21.54 -24.12 26.33
CA ALA A 24 20.81 -23.95 25.10
C ALA A 24 20.81 -25.34 24.45
N GLU A 25 19.61 -25.91 24.33
CA GLU A 25 19.41 -27.25 23.77
C GLU A 25 19.98 -27.32 22.34
N ILE A 26 19.95 -26.19 21.63
CA ILE A 26 20.57 -25.95 20.33
C ILE A 26 21.18 -24.54 20.33
N VAL A 27 22.17 -24.29 19.47
CA VAL A 27 22.84 -22.97 19.36
C VAL A 27 22.46 -22.20 18.10
N SER A 28 21.99 -22.89 17.07
CA SER A 28 21.62 -22.28 15.78
C SER A 28 20.69 -23.20 15.00
N LEU A 29 19.94 -22.61 14.07
CA LEU A 29 19.22 -23.34 13.03
C LEU A 29 19.94 -23.12 11.70
N LYS A 30 20.07 -24.18 10.89
CA LYS A 30 20.56 -24.08 9.52
C LYS A 30 19.39 -24.24 8.57
N VAL A 31 19.13 -23.24 7.75
CA VAL A 31 18.04 -23.22 6.77
C VAL A 31 18.64 -23.33 5.37
N THR A 32 18.21 -24.32 4.61
CA THR A 32 18.68 -24.56 3.24
C THR A 32 17.52 -24.88 2.32
N PHE A 33 17.61 -24.48 1.06
CA PHE A 33 16.70 -25.00 0.03
C PHE A 33 16.96 -26.48 -0.22
N ASP A 34 15.93 -27.23 -0.59
CA ASP A 34 16.08 -28.61 -1.00
C ASP A 34 16.94 -28.69 -2.28
N GLU A 35 18.12 -29.32 -2.18
CA GLU A 35 19.01 -29.51 -3.32
C GLU A 35 18.40 -30.42 -4.41
N ALA A 36 17.47 -31.29 -4.04
CA ALA A 36 16.78 -32.16 -4.99
C ALA A 36 15.69 -31.42 -5.78
N ASN A 37 15.10 -30.39 -5.18
CA ASN A 37 14.03 -29.58 -5.76
C ASN A 37 14.26 -28.09 -5.45
N PRO A 38 15.31 -27.47 -6.03
CA PRO A 38 15.57 -26.07 -5.79
C PRO A 38 14.42 -25.20 -6.32
N PRO A 39 14.25 -23.98 -5.77
CA PRO A 39 13.35 -22.98 -6.33
C PRO A 39 13.57 -22.82 -7.85
N ALA A 40 12.48 -22.70 -8.61
CA ALA A 40 12.55 -22.61 -10.07
C ALA A 40 13.19 -21.31 -10.58
N CYS A 41 13.27 -20.29 -9.73
CA CYS A 41 13.85 -18.99 -9.95
C CYS A 41 14.31 -18.40 -8.60
N GLY A 42 14.91 -17.22 -8.65
CA GLY A 42 15.18 -16.36 -7.51
C GLY A 42 16.46 -16.71 -6.76
N LEU A 43 17.22 -17.74 -7.16
CA LEU A 43 18.45 -18.12 -6.46
C LEU A 43 19.61 -17.16 -6.71
N THR A 44 19.53 -16.32 -7.74
CA THR A 44 20.54 -15.32 -8.07
C THR A 44 19.89 -14.03 -8.55
N PRO A 45 20.58 -12.87 -8.46
CA PRO A 45 20.07 -11.61 -9.00
C PRO A 45 19.86 -11.60 -10.52
N ASP A 46 20.46 -12.53 -11.28
CA ASP A 46 20.29 -12.64 -12.73
C ASP A 46 19.09 -13.52 -13.12
N ASP A 47 18.49 -14.23 -12.16
CA ASP A 47 17.38 -15.18 -12.34
C ASP A 47 16.23 -14.81 -11.41
N ILE A 48 15.70 -13.60 -11.55
CA ILE A 48 14.70 -13.04 -10.64
C ILE A 48 13.33 -13.68 -10.89
N CYS A 49 12.65 -14.11 -9.83
CA CYS A 49 11.26 -14.57 -9.91
C CYS A 49 10.30 -13.43 -10.25
N THR A 50 9.28 -13.70 -11.05
CA THR A 50 8.19 -12.73 -11.27
C THR A 50 7.40 -12.54 -9.98
N PHE A 51 7.03 -11.30 -9.68
CA PHE A 51 6.05 -11.01 -8.63
C PHE A 51 4.68 -11.60 -9.01
N SER A 52 3.96 -12.11 -8.02
CA SER A 52 2.58 -12.57 -8.18
C SER A 52 1.90 -12.58 -6.82
N LEU A 53 0.61 -12.20 -6.79
CA LEU A 53 -0.28 -12.34 -5.63
C LEU A 53 -1.26 -13.51 -5.76
N LEU A 54 -1.19 -14.27 -6.86
CA LEU A 54 -2.05 -15.45 -7.02
C LEU A 54 -1.78 -16.46 -5.90
N GLU A 55 -2.85 -17.06 -5.37
CA GLU A 55 -2.73 -18.14 -4.39
C GLU A 55 -1.81 -19.24 -4.93
N ASP A 56 -0.92 -19.71 -4.05
CA ASP A 56 0.08 -20.74 -4.36
C ASP A 56 1.01 -20.44 -5.55
N SER A 57 1.18 -19.15 -5.88
CA SER A 57 2.03 -18.73 -7.00
C SER A 57 3.50 -19.09 -6.82
N PHE A 58 3.96 -19.24 -5.57
CA PHE A 58 5.32 -19.64 -5.27
C PHE A 58 5.41 -20.54 -4.04
N THR A 59 5.86 -21.78 -4.27
CA THR A 59 6.15 -22.77 -3.23
C THR A 59 7.61 -23.19 -3.32
N ILE A 60 8.29 -23.18 -2.17
CA ILE A 60 9.66 -23.65 -2.04
C ILE A 60 9.76 -24.75 -1.01
N ARG A 61 10.54 -25.78 -1.29
CA ARG A 61 10.88 -26.79 -0.30
C ARG A 61 12.14 -26.35 0.44
N ILE A 62 12.08 -26.31 1.76
CA ILE A 62 13.24 -26.00 2.60
C ILE A 62 13.48 -27.12 3.61
N LYS A 63 14.74 -27.21 4.04
CA LYS A 63 15.21 -28.06 5.12
C LYS A 63 15.76 -27.18 6.24
N VAL A 64 15.32 -27.46 7.46
CA VAL A 64 15.83 -26.82 8.69
C VAL A 64 16.51 -27.88 9.55
N GLU A 65 17.74 -27.61 9.98
CA GLU A 65 18.54 -28.48 10.85
C GLU A 65 18.87 -27.74 12.16
N ALA A 66 18.52 -28.33 13.30
CA ALA A 66 18.83 -27.80 14.62
C ALA A 66 20.22 -28.25 15.05
N LEU A 67 21.13 -27.31 15.29
CA LEU A 67 22.56 -27.61 15.48
C LEU A 67 23.02 -27.43 16.93
N LEU A 68 23.92 -28.31 17.35
CA LEU A 68 24.72 -28.18 18.57
C LEU A 68 25.94 -27.27 18.34
N GLU A 69 26.68 -26.97 19.41
CA GLU A 69 27.88 -26.11 19.38
C GLU A 69 28.98 -26.62 18.43
N ASP A 70 29.04 -27.93 18.19
CA ASP A 70 29.97 -28.56 17.24
C ASP A 70 29.44 -28.63 15.80
N HIS A 71 28.32 -27.96 15.51
CA HIS A 71 27.58 -27.97 14.24
C HIS A 71 27.00 -29.34 13.84
N SER A 72 26.99 -30.33 14.73
CA SER A 72 26.23 -31.56 14.50
C SER A 72 24.73 -31.35 14.75
N VAL A 73 23.89 -32.13 14.07
CA VAL A 73 22.43 -32.04 14.23
C VAL A 73 22.03 -32.58 15.60
N ASN A 74 21.28 -31.80 16.38
CA ASN A 74 20.68 -32.24 17.63
C ASN A 74 19.47 -33.14 17.37
N THR A 75 19.70 -34.45 17.31
CA THR A 75 18.63 -35.43 17.10
C THR A 75 17.62 -35.53 18.27
N GLY A 76 17.88 -34.86 19.40
CA GLY A 76 16.95 -34.77 20.53
C GLY A 76 15.91 -33.65 20.41
N PHE A 77 16.14 -32.68 19.52
CA PHE A 77 15.28 -31.50 19.40
C PHE A 77 13.96 -31.86 18.66
N ASN A 78 12.83 -31.76 19.36
CA ASN A 78 11.51 -32.14 18.85
C ASN A 78 10.42 -31.06 19.11
N ARG A 79 10.85 -29.81 19.25
CA ARG A 79 9.98 -28.65 19.52
C ARG A 79 9.49 -28.02 18.22
N SER A 80 8.52 -27.13 18.35
CA SER A 80 8.09 -26.28 17.24
C SER A 80 9.10 -25.15 17.01
N ILE A 81 9.24 -24.74 15.76
CA ILE A 81 9.94 -23.53 15.35
C ILE A 81 8.98 -22.65 14.57
N MET A 82 9.29 -21.36 14.57
CA MET A 82 8.61 -20.35 13.77
C MET A 82 9.40 -20.12 12.49
N ILE A 83 8.71 -20.17 11.34
CA ILE A 83 9.23 -19.79 10.04
C ILE A 83 8.58 -18.47 9.64
N SER A 84 9.40 -17.49 9.24
CA SER A 84 8.95 -16.21 8.72
C SER A 84 9.75 -15.79 7.49
N SER A 85 9.30 -14.75 6.80
CA SER A 85 10.01 -14.16 5.65
C SER A 85 10.23 -12.67 5.89
N VAL A 86 11.42 -12.19 5.57
CA VAL A 86 11.79 -10.77 5.71
C VAL A 86 12.42 -10.29 4.40
N PRO A 87 12.15 -9.05 3.95
CA PRO A 87 11.18 -8.08 4.48
C PRO A 87 9.77 -8.21 3.88
N ALA A 88 9.60 -9.02 2.83
CA ALA A 88 8.51 -8.84 1.86
C ALA A 88 7.87 -10.16 1.38
N GLY A 89 7.96 -11.23 2.17
CA GLY A 89 7.23 -12.46 1.87
C GLY A 89 5.86 -12.47 2.54
N ILE A 90 4.82 -12.82 1.79
CA ILE A 90 3.43 -12.80 2.24
C ILE A 90 2.92 -14.22 2.27
N PHE A 91 2.62 -14.74 3.46
CA PHE A 91 2.03 -16.08 3.60
C PHE A 91 0.55 -16.08 3.21
N ASN A 92 0.06 -17.20 2.68
CA ASN A 92 -1.38 -17.41 2.54
C ASN A 92 -2.01 -17.52 3.95
N PRO A 93 -2.92 -16.60 4.35
CA PRO A 93 -3.48 -16.57 5.70
C PRO A 93 -4.29 -17.83 6.05
N THR A 94 -4.76 -18.57 5.04
CA THR A 94 -5.54 -19.81 5.22
C THR A 94 -4.68 -21.08 5.18
N GLY A 95 -3.37 -20.94 4.96
CA GLY A 95 -2.44 -22.06 4.83
C GLY A 95 -2.33 -22.91 6.12
N PRO A 96 -2.13 -24.23 6.01
CA PRO A 96 -1.97 -25.08 7.17
C PRO A 96 -0.73 -24.69 7.99
N GLY A 97 -0.90 -24.49 9.29
CA GLY A 97 0.18 -24.09 10.20
C GLY A 97 0.53 -22.60 10.18
N ILE A 98 -0.15 -21.80 9.34
CA ILE A 98 0.00 -20.35 9.34
C ILE A 98 -0.72 -19.75 10.55
N LYS A 99 -0.07 -18.79 11.19
CA LYS A 99 -0.55 -18.06 12.36
C LYS A 99 -0.42 -16.57 12.15
N HIS A 100 -1.51 -15.85 12.39
CA HIS A 100 -1.53 -14.40 12.46
C HIS A 100 -1.21 -13.98 13.89
N LEU A 101 -0.11 -13.24 14.07
CA LEU A 101 0.35 -12.75 15.35
C LEU A 101 -0.32 -11.42 15.69
N ASP A 102 -0.36 -11.07 16.98
CA ASP A 102 -0.91 -9.80 17.46
C ASP A 102 -0.16 -8.56 16.90
N ASP A 103 1.06 -8.76 16.35
CA ASP A 103 1.87 -7.72 15.70
C ASP A 103 1.60 -7.57 14.19
N GLY A 104 0.59 -8.28 13.66
CA GLY A 104 0.16 -8.21 12.25
C GLY A 104 0.90 -9.17 11.32
N ARG A 105 1.94 -9.88 11.80
CA ARG A 105 2.70 -10.80 10.94
C ARG A 105 2.00 -12.15 10.79
N TYR A 106 2.12 -12.73 9.60
CA TYR A 106 1.84 -14.14 9.37
C TYR A 106 3.13 -14.95 9.48
N VAL A 107 3.09 -16.05 10.23
CA VAL A 107 4.23 -16.95 10.42
C VAL A 107 3.79 -18.40 10.26
N LEU A 108 4.68 -19.25 9.78
CA LEU A 108 4.46 -20.68 9.65
C LEU A 108 5.04 -21.41 10.88
N ILE A 109 4.21 -22.12 11.64
CA ILE A 109 4.66 -22.89 12.80
C ILE A 109 4.78 -24.36 12.42
N VAL A 110 6.00 -24.91 12.58
CA VAL A 110 6.30 -26.29 12.20
C VAL A 110 6.97 -27.05 13.32
N LYS A 111 6.69 -28.35 13.41
CA LYS A 111 7.27 -29.22 14.42
C LYS A 111 8.51 -29.93 13.88
N MET A 112 9.65 -29.73 14.55
CA MET A 112 10.87 -30.48 14.27
C MET A 112 10.76 -31.91 14.77
N THR A 113 11.32 -32.87 14.04
CA THR A 113 11.42 -34.27 14.48
C THR A 113 12.86 -34.73 14.32
N GLY A 114 13.49 -35.12 15.42
CA GLY A 114 14.88 -35.55 15.40
C GLY A 114 15.84 -34.44 14.97
N GLY A 115 15.57 -33.19 15.35
CA GLY A 115 16.38 -32.03 14.98
C GLY A 115 16.27 -31.58 13.53
N VAL A 116 15.35 -32.14 12.76
CA VAL A 116 15.15 -31.80 11.35
C VAL A 116 13.67 -31.52 11.08
N TRP A 117 13.42 -30.54 10.22
CA TRP A 117 12.15 -30.38 9.52
C TRP A 117 12.45 -30.16 8.05
N GLU A 118 11.62 -30.75 7.19
CA GLU A 118 11.66 -30.55 5.76
C GLU A 118 10.23 -30.42 5.26
N GLY A 119 9.96 -29.39 4.48
CA GLY A 119 8.62 -29.13 4.01
C GLY A 119 8.53 -27.94 3.08
N ASP A 120 7.32 -27.73 2.60
CA ASP A 120 7.01 -26.69 1.64
C ASP A 120 6.60 -25.40 2.38
N VAL A 121 7.13 -24.29 1.91
CA VAL A 121 6.79 -22.93 2.34
C VAL A 121 6.16 -22.24 1.15
N THR A 122 4.89 -21.87 1.29
CA THR A 122 4.11 -21.26 0.20
C THR A 122 3.80 -19.80 0.52
N PHE A 123 4.07 -18.95 -0.45
CA PHE A 123 3.77 -17.53 -0.41
C PHE A 123 2.56 -17.24 -1.29
N MET A 124 1.71 -16.34 -0.82
CA MET A 124 0.74 -15.64 -1.67
C MET A 124 1.47 -14.70 -2.62
N GLY A 125 2.52 -14.02 -2.14
CA GLY A 125 3.42 -13.23 -2.95
C GLY A 125 4.72 -12.87 -2.26
N ALA A 126 5.71 -12.45 -3.05
CA ALA A 126 7.00 -11.98 -2.58
C ALA A 126 7.62 -11.02 -3.59
N PHE A 127 8.33 -10.00 -3.09
CA PHE A 127 9.01 -9.01 -3.92
C PHE A 127 10.37 -8.63 -3.34
N GLY A 128 11.26 -8.13 -4.21
CA GLY A 128 12.62 -7.74 -3.84
C GLY A 128 13.48 -8.91 -3.38
N GLU A 129 14.45 -8.63 -2.52
CA GLU A 129 15.29 -9.67 -1.90
C GLU A 129 14.65 -10.13 -0.59
N ILE A 130 14.26 -11.40 -0.53
CA ILE A 130 13.71 -12.01 0.69
C ILE A 130 14.64 -13.08 1.25
N SER A 131 14.53 -13.34 2.54
CA SER A 131 15.14 -14.49 3.20
C SER A 131 14.14 -15.18 4.10
N ILE A 132 14.29 -16.50 4.25
CA ILE A 132 13.48 -17.31 5.16
C ILE A 132 14.20 -17.41 6.49
N PHE A 133 13.51 -16.99 7.55
CA PHE A 133 13.99 -17.05 8.92
C PHE A 133 13.35 -18.23 9.62
N ALA A 134 14.15 -18.99 10.35
CA ALA A 134 13.68 -20.03 11.26
C ALA A 134 14.14 -19.68 12.68
N GLU A 135 13.23 -19.69 13.64
CA GLU A 135 13.49 -19.28 15.02
C GLU A 135 12.85 -20.25 16.03
N ASP A 136 13.61 -20.64 17.05
CA ASP A 136 13.06 -21.29 18.24
C ASP A 136 12.74 -20.24 19.30
N VAL A 137 11.51 -19.70 19.21
CA VAL A 137 10.94 -18.76 20.18
C VAL A 137 10.24 -19.47 21.34
N GLY A 138 10.12 -20.80 21.29
CA GLY A 138 9.42 -21.61 22.29
C GLY A 138 7.91 -21.73 22.11
N TYR A 139 7.35 -21.13 21.05
CA TYR A 139 5.91 -21.11 20.77
C TYR A 139 5.37 -22.49 20.41
N GLU A 140 4.37 -22.97 21.17
CA GLU A 140 3.63 -24.20 20.87
C GLU A 140 2.15 -23.89 20.75
N VAL A 141 1.55 -24.17 19.59
CA VAL A 141 0.13 -23.87 19.36
C VAL A 141 -0.75 -24.75 20.24
N ALA A 142 -1.58 -24.14 21.09
CA ALA A 142 -2.55 -24.86 21.91
C ALA A 142 -3.62 -25.53 21.04
N PRO A 143 -4.07 -26.76 21.37
CA PRO A 143 -5.22 -27.40 20.71
C PRO A 143 -6.52 -26.59 20.84
N ASN A 144 -6.61 -25.76 21.88
CA ASN A 144 -7.70 -24.83 22.12
C ASN A 144 -7.13 -23.55 22.74
N ALA A 145 -7.23 -22.43 22.03
CA ALA A 145 -6.73 -21.13 22.47
C ALA A 145 -7.38 -20.66 23.80
N ALA A 146 -8.61 -21.07 24.09
CA ALA A 146 -9.30 -20.72 25.33
C ALA A 146 -8.74 -21.44 26.57
N SER A 147 -7.86 -22.44 26.37
CA SER A 147 -7.21 -23.20 27.44
C SER A 147 -5.69 -23.21 27.33
N SER A 148 -5.12 -22.34 26.51
CA SER A 148 -3.67 -22.25 26.35
C SER A 148 -3.00 -21.87 27.68
N ALA A 149 -1.80 -22.38 27.91
CA ALA A 149 -1.02 -22.01 29.09
C ALA A 149 -0.76 -20.47 29.17
N CYS A 150 -0.68 -19.80 28.02
CA CYS A 150 -0.34 -18.38 27.94
C CYS A 150 -1.52 -17.41 27.82
N LEU A 151 -2.78 -17.87 27.78
CA LEU A 151 -3.96 -17.00 27.59
C LEU A 151 -3.99 -15.79 28.54
N HIS A 152 -3.66 -16.00 29.81
CA HIS A 152 -3.66 -14.96 30.85
C HIS A 152 -2.25 -14.49 31.24
N LEU A 153 -1.22 -15.06 30.63
CA LEU A 153 0.18 -14.71 30.90
C LEU A 153 0.74 -13.78 29.84
N TYR A 154 0.30 -13.89 28.58
CA TYR A 154 0.74 -13.00 27.50
C TYR A 154 0.51 -11.51 27.85
N PRO A 155 1.51 -10.61 27.67
CA PRO A 155 2.79 -10.79 27.00
C PRO A 155 3.98 -11.00 27.97
N GLN A 156 3.85 -11.87 28.98
CA GLN A 156 4.98 -12.24 29.84
C GLN A 156 6.06 -12.99 29.07
N ALA A 157 7.32 -12.88 29.52
CA ALA A 157 8.44 -13.61 28.94
C ALA A 157 8.16 -15.12 28.93
N GLY A 158 8.36 -15.74 27.77
CA GLY A 158 8.07 -17.16 27.53
C GLY A 158 6.70 -17.43 26.93
N CYS A 159 5.80 -16.46 26.91
CA CYS A 159 4.50 -16.56 26.25
C CYS A 159 4.49 -15.68 25.00
N PHE A 160 4.64 -16.30 23.82
CA PHE A 160 4.80 -15.56 22.56
C PHE A 160 3.46 -15.08 21.98
N ALA A 161 2.37 -15.81 22.23
CA ALA A 161 1.02 -15.45 21.79
C ALA A 161 -0.03 -15.90 22.81
N LYS A 162 -1.25 -15.38 22.72
CA LYS A 162 -2.36 -15.80 23.60
C LYS A 162 -2.73 -17.27 23.41
N ASP A 163 -2.51 -17.85 22.24
CA ASP A 163 -2.77 -19.27 21.95
C ASP A 163 -1.54 -20.18 22.16
N ASP A 164 -0.49 -19.67 22.81
CA ASP A 164 0.72 -20.42 23.17
C ASP A 164 0.47 -21.36 24.38
N ASP A 165 0.77 -22.63 24.20
CA ASP A 165 0.62 -23.67 25.23
C ASP A 165 1.91 -23.94 26.00
N ASN A 166 3.00 -23.23 25.67
CA ASN A 166 4.28 -23.39 26.32
C ASN A 166 4.73 -22.07 26.96
N PRO A 167 4.66 -21.92 28.30
CA PRO A 167 5.08 -20.69 28.97
C PRO A 167 6.61 -20.59 29.15
N LEU A 168 7.38 -21.55 28.62
CA LEU A 168 8.84 -21.56 28.70
C LEU A 168 9.45 -20.87 27.48
N ASN A 169 10.51 -20.09 27.71
CA ASN A 169 11.29 -19.50 26.62
C ASN A 169 11.81 -20.59 25.65
N GLY A 170 11.87 -20.22 24.37
CA GLY A 170 12.68 -20.95 23.39
C GLY A 170 14.18 -20.89 23.70
N SER A 171 14.98 -21.63 22.95
CA SER A 171 16.44 -21.52 23.02
C SER A 171 16.95 -20.17 22.50
N GLY A 172 16.16 -19.46 21.68
CA GLY A 172 16.59 -18.27 20.95
C GLY A 172 17.50 -18.58 19.77
N ALA A 173 17.67 -19.86 19.42
CA ALA A 173 18.39 -20.25 18.21
C ALA A 173 17.64 -19.77 16.97
N ALA A 174 18.38 -19.18 16.04
CA ALA A 174 17.86 -18.69 14.79
C ALA A 174 18.72 -19.16 13.61
N GLY A 175 18.14 -19.10 12.42
CA GLY A 175 18.77 -19.45 11.16
C GLY A 175 18.13 -18.68 10.01
N VAL A 176 18.91 -18.43 8.97
CA VAL A 176 18.46 -17.70 7.77
C VAL A 176 18.84 -18.50 6.54
N SER A 177 17.94 -18.59 5.57
CA SER A 177 18.22 -19.20 4.26
C SER A 177 19.17 -18.30 3.45
N PRO A 178 19.74 -18.81 2.34
CA PRO A 178 20.17 -17.91 1.27
C PRO A 178 19.01 -17.05 0.78
N SER A 179 19.30 -15.89 0.21
CA SER A 179 18.28 -14.98 -0.31
C SER A 179 17.56 -15.55 -1.53
N LEU A 180 16.30 -15.13 -1.71
CA LEU A 180 15.55 -15.27 -2.94
C LEU A 180 15.27 -13.89 -3.53
N PHE A 181 15.38 -13.77 -4.85
CA PHE A 181 15.18 -12.52 -5.57
C PHE A 181 13.89 -12.56 -6.39
N PHE A 182 13.04 -11.57 -6.16
CA PHE A 182 11.77 -11.37 -6.86
C PHE A 182 11.74 -9.98 -7.48
N LYS A 183 10.98 -9.84 -8.57
CA LYS A 183 10.68 -8.52 -9.14
C LYS A 183 9.92 -7.72 -8.10
N ASN A 184 10.15 -6.42 -8.12
CA ASN A 184 9.30 -5.48 -7.41
C ASN A 184 7.88 -5.47 -8.03
N PRO A 185 6.83 -5.18 -7.25
CA PRO A 185 5.48 -5.06 -7.78
C PRO A 185 5.38 -3.90 -8.78
N ARG A 186 4.30 -3.86 -9.56
CA ARG A 186 3.87 -2.71 -10.36
C ARG A 186 2.75 -1.95 -9.64
N ILE A 187 2.35 -0.79 -10.17
CA ILE A 187 1.19 -0.06 -9.65
C ILE A 187 -0.06 -0.95 -9.65
N TYR A 188 -0.30 -1.68 -10.75
CA TYR A 188 -1.40 -2.64 -10.88
C TYR A 188 -1.47 -3.64 -9.73
N ASP A 189 -0.31 -4.16 -9.31
CA ASP A 189 -0.22 -5.16 -8.25
C ASP A 189 -0.56 -4.61 -6.86
N ILE A 190 -0.40 -3.29 -6.68
CA ILE A 190 -0.76 -2.59 -5.45
C ILE A 190 -2.25 -2.26 -5.49
N GLN A 191 -2.67 -1.56 -6.53
CA GLN A 191 -3.99 -0.95 -6.63
C GLN A 191 -5.10 -1.98 -6.78
N LYS A 192 -4.82 -3.14 -7.38
CA LYS A 192 -5.83 -4.17 -7.53
C LYS A 192 -6.13 -4.85 -6.18
N PRO A 193 -7.40 -4.88 -5.73
CA PRO A 193 -7.78 -5.62 -4.54
C PRO A 193 -7.66 -7.14 -4.77
N LEU A 194 -7.45 -7.89 -3.69
CA LEU A 194 -7.36 -9.36 -3.76
C LEU A 194 -8.66 -10.00 -4.25
N ASP A 195 -9.81 -9.39 -3.93
CA ASP A 195 -11.14 -9.86 -4.30
C ASP A 195 -12.03 -8.68 -4.71
N GLU A 196 -12.12 -8.43 -6.01
CA GLU A 196 -12.97 -7.36 -6.59
C GLU A 196 -14.45 -7.53 -6.25
N SER A 197 -14.91 -8.73 -5.84
CA SER A 197 -16.31 -8.93 -5.45
C SER A 197 -16.67 -8.31 -4.10
N ASN A 198 -15.68 -7.87 -3.33
CA ASN A 198 -15.90 -7.17 -2.07
C ASN A 198 -15.83 -5.64 -2.19
N ILE A 199 -15.50 -5.10 -3.37
CA ILE A 199 -15.39 -3.65 -3.57
C ILE A 199 -16.70 -2.94 -3.18
N GLY A 200 -16.59 -1.83 -2.45
CA GLY A 200 -17.72 -1.08 -1.90
C GLY A 200 -18.33 -1.69 -0.62
N GLY A 201 -17.75 -2.78 -0.11
CA GLY A 201 -18.04 -3.33 1.21
C GLY A 201 -17.25 -2.63 2.32
N PHE A 202 -17.70 -2.76 3.57
CA PHE A 202 -17.04 -2.14 4.75
C PHE A 202 -15.55 -2.53 4.91
N ASP A 203 -15.16 -3.70 4.40
CA ASP A 203 -13.81 -4.27 4.49
C ASP A 203 -13.09 -4.35 3.11
N GLY A 204 -13.71 -3.83 2.04
CA GLY A 204 -13.59 -4.35 0.67
C GLY A 204 -12.49 -3.82 -0.26
N ASP A 205 -11.95 -2.64 0.03
CA ASP A 205 -11.14 -1.89 -0.94
C ASP A 205 -9.64 -1.90 -0.59
N ARG A 206 -9.17 -2.91 0.16
CA ARG A 206 -7.79 -2.92 0.66
C ARG A 206 -6.82 -3.56 -0.31
N THR A 207 -5.73 -2.84 -0.61
CA THR A 207 -4.56 -3.39 -1.27
C THR A 207 -4.00 -4.60 -0.52
N ALA A 208 -3.58 -5.62 -1.27
CA ALA A 208 -2.91 -6.81 -0.73
C ALA A 208 -1.62 -6.49 0.04
N LEU A 209 -1.05 -5.32 -0.24
CA LEU A 209 0.26 -4.88 0.25
C LEU A 209 0.13 -3.79 1.32
N ASP A 210 -1.04 -3.66 1.95
CA ASP A 210 -1.29 -2.67 2.99
C ASP A 210 -0.36 -2.90 4.20
N GLY A 211 0.26 -1.82 4.68
CA GLY A 211 1.27 -1.85 5.74
C GLY A 211 2.67 -2.30 5.30
N TYR A 212 2.87 -2.71 4.04
CA TYR A 212 4.19 -3.05 3.51
C TYR A 212 4.91 -1.81 2.98
N ARG A 213 6.25 -1.83 3.09
CA ARG A 213 7.09 -0.90 2.35
C ARG A 213 7.49 -1.53 1.02
N VAL A 214 7.07 -0.92 -0.07
CA VAL A 214 7.28 -1.43 -1.43
C VAL A 214 8.15 -0.46 -2.23
N GLN A 215 8.88 -0.99 -3.20
CA GLN A 215 9.50 -0.23 -4.28
C GLN A 215 8.80 -0.60 -5.58
N ILE A 216 8.59 0.38 -6.45
CA ILE A 216 8.08 0.23 -7.81
C ILE A 216 9.14 0.75 -8.76
N ASP A 217 9.48 -0.07 -9.74
CA ASP A 217 10.50 0.24 -10.74
C ASP A 217 9.86 0.73 -12.05
N GLY A 218 10.48 1.74 -12.64
CA GLY A 218 10.19 2.25 -13.97
C GLY A 218 11.41 2.05 -14.88
N ASP A 219 11.15 1.80 -16.14
CA ASP A 219 12.16 1.72 -17.18
C ASP A 219 12.50 3.13 -17.70
N THR A 220 13.77 3.33 -18.06
CA THR A 220 14.23 4.58 -18.69
C THR A 220 13.49 4.81 -20.00
N TYR A 221 12.93 6.00 -20.18
CA TYR A 221 12.31 6.36 -21.45
C TYR A 221 13.40 6.64 -22.50
N THR A 222 13.30 5.99 -23.66
CA THR A 222 14.31 6.02 -24.73
C THR A 222 13.82 6.73 -26.00
N GLY A 223 12.81 7.60 -25.90
CA GLY A 223 12.26 8.32 -27.05
C GLY A 223 11.32 7.50 -27.93
N VAL A 224 10.88 6.32 -27.48
CA VAL A 224 9.97 5.44 -28.23
C VAL A 224 8.66 5.25 -27.50
N ASP A 225 7.56 5.75 -28.06
CA ASP A 225 6.25 5.73 -27.39
C ASP A 225 5.67 4.31 -27.26
N ALA A 226 6.00 3.40 -28.17
CA ALA A 226 5.55 2.01 -28.06
C ALA A 226 6.19 1.30 -26.86
N CYS A 227 5.38 0.69 -26.00
CA CYS A 227 5.85 -0.10 -24.86
C CYS A 227 6.36 -1.49 -25.30
N ALA A 228 7.53 -1.87 -24.82
CA ALA A 228 8.12 -3.19 -24.96
C ALA A 228 7.49 -4.21 -23.99
N ALA A 229 7.82 -5.49 -24.19
CA ALA A 229 7.36 -6.57 -23.31
C ALA A 229 7.95 -6.40 -21.90
N GLY A 230 7.10 -6.34 -20.90
CA GLY A 230 7.48 -6.21 -19.49
C GLY A 230 7.89 -4.80 -19.08
N GLU A 231 7.82 -3.83 -19.99
CA GLU A 231 8.19 -2.45 -19.71
C GLU A 231 7.17 -1.76 -18.79
N SER A 232 7.67 -0.95 -17.87
CA SER A 232 6.94 -0.09 -16.94
C SER A 232 7.37 1.35 -17.17
N ARG A 233 6.43 2.27 -17.42
CA ARG A 233 6.76 3.70 -17.60
C ARG A 233 5.91 4.52 -16.66
N LEU A 234 6.55 5.00 -15.61
CA LEU A 234 5.90 5.71 -14.51
C LEU A 234 5.88 7.20 -14.83
N VAL A 235 4.73 7.73 -15.23
CA VAL A 235 4.56 9.14 -15.63
C VAL A 235 3.81 9.90 -14.55
N VAL A 236 4.37 11.03 -14.10
CA VAL A 236 3.70 11.92 -13.15
C VAL A 236 2.55 12.65 -13.85
N THR A 237 1.31 12.38 -13.46
CA THR A 237 0.12 12.94 -14.10
C THR A 237 -0.39 14.21 -13.44
N GLN A 238 -0.08 14.41 -12.15
CA GLN A 238 -0.42 15.61 -11.39
C GLN A 238 0.56 15.81 -10.23
N VAL A 239 0.91 17.06 -9.92
CA VAL A 239 1.65 17.44 -8.71
C VAL A 239 0.74 18.32 -7.86
N GLY A 240 0.53 17.93 -6.60
CA GLY A 240 -0.33 18.62 -5.65
C GLY A 240 0.45 19.26 -4.50
N VAL A 241 -0.28 19.86 -3.55
CA VAL A 241 0.33 20.49 -2.36
C VAL A 241 0.86 19.49 -1.33
N ALA A 242 0.43 18.24 -1.41
CA ALA A 242 0.72 17.19 -0.44
C ALA A 242 1.14 15.86 -1.10
N GLY A 243 1.71 15.92 -2.30
CA GLY A 243 2.09 14.72 -3.04
C GLY A 243 1.97 14.89 -4.54
N PHE A 244 1.92 13.76 -5.24
CA PHE A 244 1.77 13.68 -6.68
C PHE A 244 1.07 12.38 -7.09
N TYR A 245 0.57 12.35 -8.31
CA TYR A 245 -0.07 11.19 -8.91
C TYR A 245 0.84 10.63 -10.00
N VAL A 246 0.94 9.30 -10.06
CA VAL A 246 1.77 8.60 -11.05
C VAL A 246 0.92 7.54 -11.74
N THR A 247 1.10 7.38 -13.04
CA THR A 247 0.45 6.34 -13.85
C THR A 247 1.51 5.52 -14.58
N ASP A 248 1.37 4.20 -14.55
CA ASP A 248 2.14 3.29 -15.40
C ASP A 248 1.50 3.21 -16.79
N VAL A 249 2.03 3.98 -17.74
CA VAL A 249 1.47 4.09 -19.10
C VAL A 249 1.80 2.88 -19.98
N CYS A 250 2.59 1.93 -19.48
CA CYS A 250 2.86 0.65 -20.11
C CYS A 250 2.17 -0.51 -19.36
N ASN A 251 1.16 -0.21 -18.53
CA ASN A 251 0.42 -1.20 -17.76
C ASN A 251 -0.33 -2.18 -18.68
N ARG A 252 -0.08 -3.48 -18.48
CA ARG A 252 -0.64 -4.58 -19.26
C ARG A 252 -1.02 -5.68 -18.31
N VAL A 253 -2.18 -6.30 -18.54
CA VAL A 253 -2.64 -7.46 -17.74
C VAL A 253 -1.60 -8.59 -17.76
N ASN A 254 -1.02 -8.88 -18.92
CA ASN A 254 0.17 -9.75 -19.01
C ASN A 254 1.36 -8.93 -19.52
N PRO A 255 2.22 -8.41 -18.63
CA PRO A 255 3.35 -7.56 -19.01
C PRO A 255 4.24 -8.19 -20.09
N GLY A 256 4.47 -9.51 -20.02
CA GLY A 256 5.30 -10.23 -20.99
C GLY A 256 4.71 -10.36 -22.41
N ASN A 257 3.46 -9.98 -22.64
CA ASN A 257 2.80 -10.10 -23.94
C ASN A 257 2.52 -8.73 -24.57
N VAL A 258 3.34 -8.33 -25.55
CA VAL A 258 3.14 -7.09 -26.32
C VAL A 258 1.85 -7.05 -27.14
N GLY A 259 1.22 -8.21 -27.37
CA GLY A 259 -0.06 -8.31 -28.07
C GLY A 259 -1.27 -7.92 -27.22
N ASP A 260 -1.12 -7.85 -25.90
CA ASP A 260 -2.21 -7.42 -25.01
C ASP A 260 -2.45 -5.90 -25.14
N PRO A 261 -3.64 -5.39 -24.85
CA PRO A 261 -3.83 -3.95 -24.76
C PRO A 261 -3.10 -3.38 -23.54
N ILE A 262 -2.67 -2.13 -23.65
CA ILE A 262 -2.37 -1.31 -22.48
C ILE A 262 -3.72 -0.99 -21.82
N VAL A 263 -3.82 -1.14 -20.50
CA VAL A 263 -5.05 -0.92 -19.75
C VAL A 263 -4.84 0.17 -18.69
N SER A 264 -5.84 1.03 -18.52
CA SER A 264 -5.86 2.05 -17.47
C SER A 264 -6.22 1.49 -16.10
N ASP A 265 -6.87 0.33 -16.06
CA ASP A 265 -7.31 -0.35 -14.83
C ASP A 265 -6.15 -0.49 -13.84
N TYR A 266 -6.32 0.06 -12.64
CA TYR A 266 -5.38 0.01 -11.52
C TYR A 266 -3.97 0.51 -11.89
N ALA A 267 -3.85 1.38 -12.91
CA ALA A 267 -2.56 1.82 -13.43
C ALA A 267 -1.99 3.04 -12.69
N SER A 268 -2.77 3.66 -11.81
CA SER A 268 -2.43 4.96 -11.20
C SER A 268 -2.41 4.87 -9.68
N LEU A 269 -1.55 5.67 -9.05
CA LEU A 269 -1.39 5.69 -7.60
C LEU A 269 -1.08 7.11 -7.12
N TYR A 270 -1.62 7.46 -5.96
CA TYR A 270 -1.25 8.67 -5.25
C TYR A 270 -0.07 8.44 -4.31
N ILE A 271 0.90 9.34 -4.40
CA ILE A 271 2.11 9.34 -3.60
C ILE A 271 2.06 10.53 -2.63
N TYR A 272 1.68 10.26 -1.39
CA TYR A 272 1.53 11.27 -0.34
C TYR A 272 2.88 11.77 0.17
N ASN A 273 3.07 13.09 0.15
CA ASN A 273 4.22 13.76 0.75
C ASN A 273 3.74 14.92 1.63
N PHE A 274 4.47 15.26 2.70
CA PHE A 274 4.04 16.34 3.60
C PHE A 274 4.01 17.73 2.95
N ASN A 275 4.71 17.90 1.83
CA ASN A 275 4.76 19.13 1.04
C ASN A 275 4.72 18.80 -0.45
N THR A 276 4.50 19.83 -1.28
CA THR A 276 4.74 19.74 -2.73
C THR A 276 6.14 19.18 -2.98
N PRO A 277 6.28 18.09 -3.74
CA PRO A 277 7.57 17.59 -4.18
C PRO A 277 8.43 18.69 -4.82
N GLU A 278 9.67 18.84 -4.34
CA GLU A 278 10.66 19.73 -4.98
C GLU A 278 11.19 19.07 -6.26
N ASP A 279 11.48 19.89 -7.28
CA ASP A 279 12.05 19.44 -8.56
C ASP A 279 11.28 18.27 -9.19
N MET A 280 9.95 18.34 -9.17
CA MET A 280 9.06 17.39 -9.85
C MET A 280 7.90 18.15 -10.50
N PHE A 281 7.58 17.74 -11.71
CA PHE A 281 6.60 18.39 -12.56
C PHE A 281 5.66 17.36 -13.20
N LYS A 282 4.47 17.83 -13.59
CA LYS A 282 3.56 17.06 -14.44
C LYS A 282 4.26 16.70 -15.75
N GLY A 283 4.28 15.41 -16.08
CA GLY A 283 4.96 14.86 -17.25
C GLY A 283 6.35 14.30 -16.99
N ASP A 284 6.86 14.34 -15.75
CA ASP A 284 8.12 13.68 -15.43
C ASP A 284 7.97 12.15 -15.51
N CYS A 285 9.03 11.47 -15.95
CA CYS A 285 9.14 10.02 -15.81
C CYS A 285 9.87 9.68 -14.51
N LEU A 286 9.50 8.58 -13.88
CA LEU A 286 10.20 8.05 -12.70
C LEU A 286 10.92 6.74 -13.06
N LEU A 287 12.17 6.62 -12.62
CA LEU A 287 12.92 5.36 -12.66
C LEU A 287 12.52 4.43 -11.51
N MET A 288 12.06 5.02 -10.39
CA MET A 288 11.50 4.29 -9.27
C MET A 288 10.74 5.23 -8.34
N PHE A 289 9.86 4.66 -7.53
CA PHE A 289 9.42 5.24 -6.26
C PHE A 289 9.23 4.13 -5.22
N GLN A 290 9.37 4.45 -3.93
CA GLN A 290 9.20 3.52 -2.83
C GLN A 290 8.62 4.21 -1.60
N GLY A 291 7.91 3.46 -0.76
CA GLY A 291 7.24 4.00 0.42
C GLY A 291 6.39 2.95 1.12
N ALA A 292 5.75 3.32 2.21
CA ALA A 292 4.80 2.47 2.91
C ALA A 292 3.42 2.60 2.27
N LEU A 293 2.78 1.50 1.91
CA LEU A 293 1.41 1.51 1.45
C LEU A 293 0.45 1.59 2.64
N ASP A 294 -0.62 2.34 2.46
CA ASP A 294 -1.67 2.49 3.45
C ASP A 294 -3.01 2.71 2.75
N GLU A 295 -4.06 2.16 3.37
CA GLU A 295 -5.45 2.42 3.00
C GLU A 295 -5.99 3.55 3.84
N PHE A 296 -6.02 4.75 3.29
CA PHE A 296 -6.42 5.93 4.03
C PHE A 296 -7.79 6.42 3.54
N GLN A 297 -8.82 6.19 4.36
CA GLN A 297 -10.19 6.63 4.06
C GLN A 297 -10.76 6.02 2.77
N GLY A 298 -10.42 4.75 2.50
CA GLY A 298 -10.84 4.03 1.29
C GLY A 298 -10.04 4.38 0.05
N PHE A 299 -8.89 5.05 0.21
CA PHE A 299 -8.02 5.46 -0.89
C PHE A 299 -6.64 4.83 -0.71
N THR A 300 -6.18 4.08 -1.71
CA THR A 300 -4.85 3.46 -1.69
C THR A 300 -3.80 4.55 -1.91
N GLU A 301 -2.93 4.77 -0.93
CA GLU A 301 -1.85 5.75 -1.04
C GLU A 301 -0.49 5.22 -0.57
N MET A 302 0.58 5.85 -1.06
CA MET A 302 1.94 5.61 -0.60
C MET A 302 2.45 6.74 0.30
N LYS A 303 2.85 6.39 1.53
CA LYS A 303 3.37 7.30 2.56
C LYS A 303 4.88 7.22 2.72
N ASN A 304 5.45 8.30 3.25
CA ASN A 304 6.90 8.49 3.43
C ASN A 304 7.73 8.13 2.19
N PRO A 305 7.37 8.68 1.02
CA PRO A 305 7.91 8.24 -0.25
C PRO A 305 9.37 8.68 -0.46
N PHE A 306 10.06 7.92 -1.31
CA PHE A 306 11.34 8.27 -1.93
C PHE A 306 11.24 7.92 -3.41
N TRP A 307 11.68 8.80 -4.30
CA TRP A 307 11.56 8.62 -5.75
C TRP A 307 12.84 9.02 -6.47
N THR A 308 12.98 8.60 -7.73
CA THR A 308 14.04 9.04 -8.64
C THR A 308 13.42 9.40 -9.98
N VAL A 309 13.58 10.65 -10.40
CA VAL A 309 13.13 11.16 -11.70
C VAL A 309 14.12 10.74 -12.80
N ASP A 310 13.58 10.31 -13.94
CA ASP A 310 14.32 10.09 -15.19
C ASP A 310 14.51 11.43 -15.92
N TRP A 311 15.64 12.09 -15.67
CA TRP A 311 15.97 13.36 -16.29
C TRP A 311 16.44 13.18 -17.73
N CYS A 312 16.11 14.13 -18.60
CA CYS A 312 16.72 14.23 -19.91
C CYS A 312 18.22 14.59 -19.76
N THR A 313 19.09 13.84 -20.41
CA THR A 313 20.54 14.08 -20.42
C THR A 313 20.95 14.90 -21.65
N ASP A 314 22.10 15.59 -21.59
CA ASP A 314 22.66 16.34 -22.73
C ASP A 314 22.82 15.47 -24.00
N ALA A 315 23.08 14.18 -23.82
CA ALA A 315 23.22 13.23 -24.92
C ALA A 315 21.88 12.94 -25.59
N GLU A 316 20.81 12.75 -24.80
CA GLU A 316 19.46 12.51 -25.28
C GLU A 316 18.85 13.78 -25.91
N GLU A 317 19.12 14.96 -25.34
CA GLU A 317 18.75 16.25 -25.94
C GLU A 317 19.42 16.43 -27.32
N ALA A 318 20.68 16.01 -27.47
CA ALA A 318 21.36 16.04 -28.77
C ALA A 318 20.75 15.07 -29.80
N GLU A 319 20.02 14.05 -29.37
CA GLU A 319 19.22 13.17 -30.23
C GLU A 319 17.85 13.78 -30.57
N GLY A 320 17.41 14.79 -29.81
CA GLY A 320 16.31 15.69 -30.16
C GLY A 320 14.92 15.23 -29.74
N TRP A 321 14.80 14.26 -28.82
CA TRP A 321 13.52 13.75 -28.37
C TRP A 321 13.14 14.17 -26.93
N CYS A 322 14.02 14.85 -26.20
CA CYS A 322 13.72 15.51 -24.92
C CYS A 322 14.53 16.81 -24.76
N THR A 323 14.19 17.60 -23.73
CA THR A 323 14.88 18.85 -23.36
C THR A 323 15.32 18.76 -21.89
N VAL A 324 16.54 19.15 -21.54
CA VAL A 324 17.12 18.98 -20.18
C VAL A 324 16.32 19.68 -19.07
N GLU A 325 15.64 20.79 -19.40
CA GLU A 325 14.87 21.59 -18.45
C GLU A 325 13.35 21.34 -18.52
N GLU A 326 12.89 20.37 -19.32
CA GLU A 326 11.47 20.06 -19.49
C GLU A 326 11.14 18.63 -19.03
N PRO A 327 9.88 18.37 -18.61
CA PRO A 327 9.46 17.04 -18.22
C PRO A 327 9.62 16.03 -19.36
N LYS A 328 10.47 15.01 -19.14
CA LYS A 328 10.93 14.05 -20.18
C LYS A 328 9.78 13.29 -20.86
N CYS A 329 8.66 13.10 -20.17
CA CYS A 329 7.55 12.24 -20.58
C CYS A 329 6.23 13.00 -20.69
N ARG A 330 6.27 14.32 -20.91
CA ARG A 330 5.07 15.16 -21.00
C ARG A 330 4.06 14.67 -22.04
N HIS A 331 4.52 14.18 -23.19
CA HIS A 331 3.66 13.66 -24.26
C HIS A 331 3.13 12.25 -24.00
N LEU A 332 3.62 11.59 -22.94
CA LEU A 332 3.15 10.28 -22.51
C LEU A 332 2.06 10.36 -21.44
N ILE A 333 1.68 11.56 -20.97
CA ILE A 333 0.53 11.72 -20.08
C ILE A 333 -0.69 11.11 -20.80
N PRO A 334 -1.38 10.13 -20.19
CA PRO A 334 -2.47 9.44 -20.85
C PRO A 334 -3.64 10.40 -21.09
N ASP A 335 -4.37 10.15 -22.18
CA ASP A 335 -5.68 10.77 -22.36
C ASP A 335 -6.60 10.40 -21.19
N PRO A 336 -7.43 11.35 -20.70
CA PRO A 336 -8.34 11.05 -19.60
C PRO A 336 -9.39 10.01 -20.01
N VAL A 337 -9.75 9.15 -19.07
CA VAL A 337 -10.88 8.24 -19.24
C VAL A 337 -12.18 9.02 -19.08
N GLU A 338 -13.02 9.04 -20.12
CA GLU A 338 -14.35 9.66 -20.06
C GLU A 338 -15.26 8.81 -19.16
N LEU A 339 -15.79 9.42 -18.11
CA LEU A 339 -16.76 8.82 -17.21
C LEU A 339 -18.18 9.08 -17.71
N THR A 340 -19.03 8.09 -17.53
CA THR A 340 -20.49 8.17 -17.75
C THR A 340 -21.22 7.95 -16.43
N GLY A 341 -22.52 8.28 -16.37
CA GLY A 341 -23.33 7.97 -15.18
C GLY A 341 -23.34 6.47 -14.83
N ALA A 342 -23.22 5.60 -15.84
CA ALA A 342 -23.14 4.15 -15.61
C ALA A 342 -21.82 3.71 -14.95
N ASP A 343 -20.72 4.44 -15.21
CA ASP A 343 -19.44 4.16 -14.56
C ASP A 343 -19.50 4.60 -13.09
N LEU A 344 -20.07 5.78 -12.80
CA LEU A 344 -20.25 6.28 -11.43
C LEU A 344 -21.10 5.34 -10.54
N ASP A 345 -22.05 4.62 -11.14
CA ASP A 345 -22.89 3.62 -10.46
C ASP A 345 -22.21 2.24 -10.31
N ASP A 346 -21.06 2.00 -10.96
CA ASP A 346 -20.30 0.75 -10.89
C ASP A 346 -19.06 0.93 -9.99
N PRO A 347 -19.09 0.47 -8.74
CA PRO A 347 -17.99 0.66 -7.81
C PRO A 347 -16.70 -0.01 -8.28
N ILE A 348 -16.77 -1.11 -9.04
CA ILE A 348 -15.58 -1.77 -9.58
C ILE A 348 -14.99 -0.94 -10.72
N ALA A 349 -15.83 -0.36 -11.58
CA ALA A 349 -15.37 0.52 -12.66
C ALA A 349 -14.65 1.76 -12.11
N MET A 350 -15.18 2.35 -11.03
CA MET A 350 -14.58 3.50 -10.39
C MET A 350 -13.29 3.16 -9.64
N GLU A 351 -13.25 2.04 -8.91
CA GLU A 351 -12.06 1.56 -8.20
C GLU A 351 -10.87 1.37 -9.15
N LYS A 352 -11.13 0.81 -10.34
CA LYS A 352 -10.11 0.67 -11.40
C LYS A 352 -9.48 1.98 -11.86
N LEU A 353 -10.19 3.09 -11.66
CA LEU A 353 -9.76 4.43 -12.07
C LEU A 353 -9.28 5.27 -10.89
N GLU A 354 -9.14 4.68 -9.70
CA GLU A 354 -8.56 5.38 -8.56
C GLU A 354 -7.21 6.01 -8.93
N SER A 355 -7.00 7.27 -8.55
CA SER A 355 -5.81 8.07 -8.87
C SER A 355 -5.58 8.33 -10.37
N ALA A 356 -6.42 7.81 -11.27
CA ALA A 356 -6.27 7.97 -12.70
C ALA A 356 -6.76 9.34 -13.19
N LEU A 357 -6.30 9.73 -14.37
CA LEU A 357 -6.81 10.90 -15.06
C LEU A 357 -8.15 10.56 -15.71
N VAL A 358 -9.20 11.29 -15.33
CA VAL A 358 -10.57 11.09 -15.80
C VAL A 358 -11.15 12.39 -16.35
N ARG A 359 -12.21 12.29 -17.14
CA ARG A 359 -12.99 13.44 -17.62
C ARG A 359 -14.49 13.16 -17.49
N VAL A 360 -15.23 14.18 -17.10
CA VAL A 360 -16.69 14.24 -17.29
C VAL A 360 -17.02 15.35 -18.28
N THR A 361 -18.04 15.16 -19.11
CA THR A 361 -18.46 16.15 -20.11
C THR A 361 -19.95 16.44 -20.05
N ASN A 362 -20.32 17.66 -20.42
CA ASN A 362 -21.70 18.16 -20.46
C ASN A 362 -22.46 17.94 -19.14
N VAL A 363 -21.80 18.23 -18.01
CA VAL A 363 -22.37 18.07 -16.67
C VAL A 363 -23.09 19.34 -16.22
N THR A 364 -23.98 19.21 -15.25
CA THR A 364 -24.66 20.35 -14.62
C THR A 364 -24.06 20.61 -13.25
N ALA A 365 -23.64 21.84 -12.96
CA ALA A 365 -23.17 22.22 -11.64
C ALA A 365 -24.30 22.20 -10.61
N SER A 366 -23.96 21.97 -9.33
CA SER A 366 -24.92 22.05 -8.22
C SER A 366 -25.78 23.32 -8.30
N SER A 367 -27.05 23.19 -7.94
CA SER A 367 -28.06 24.25 -8.06
C SER A 367 -28.27 25.01 -6.76
N GLU A 368 -27.85 24.43 -5.63
CA GLU A 368 -28.02 24.97 -4.30
C GLU A 368 -26.82 24.63 -3.41
N PHE A 369 -26.40 25.60 -2.60
CA PHE A 369 -25.57 25.37 -1.42
C PHE A 369 -26.43 25.60 -0.18
N ARG A 370 -26.77 24.52 0.52
CA ARG A 370 -27.73 24.53 1.63
C ARG A 370 -26.99 24.63 2.96
N PRO A 371 -27.20 25.70 3.75
CA PRO A 371 -26.66 25.79 5.10
C PRO A 371 -27.46 24.86 6.03
N CYS A 372 -26.77 23.86 6.59
CA CYS A 372 -27.36 22.90 7.52
C CYS A 372 -26.92 23.12 8.97
N ASP A 373 -25.98 24.04 9.23
CA ASP A 373 -25.77 24.59 10.57
C ASP A 373 -26.88 25.61 10.88
N LEU A 374 -28.01 25.10 11.38
CA LEU A 374 -29.20 25.91 11.66
C LEU A 374 -29.03 26.82 12.88
N ASN A 375 -28.09 26.49 13.77
CA ASN A 375 -27.84 27.23 15.00
C ASN A 375 -26.71 28.28 14.86
N GLY A 376 -25.87 28.17 13.83
CA GLY A 376 -24.81 29.11 13.47
C GLY A 376 -23.54 29.01 14.31
N ASP A 377 -23.25 27.85 14.90
CA ASP A 377 -22.03 27.61 15.70
C ASP A 377 -20.81 27.19 14.88
N GLY A 378 -20.99 27.00 13.57
CA GLY A 378 -19.98 26.63 12.59
C GLY A 378 -19.83 25.13 12.40
N MET A 379 -20.66 24.28 13.01
CA MET A 379 -20.66 22.83 12.79
C MET A 379 -22.08 22.28 12.71
N ILE A 380 -22.25 21.20 11.97
CA ILE A 380 -23.50 20.43 11.96
C ILE A 380 -23.54 19.54 13.21
N ASP A 381 -24.52 19.75 14.09
CA ASP A 381 -24.75 18.91 15.26
C ASP A 381 -25.58 17.67 14.87
N TYR A 382 -24.93 16.51 14.76
CA TYR A 382 -25.59 15.25 14.46
C TYR A 382 -26.50 14.74 15.59
N ASP A 383 -26.40 15.27 16.82
CA ASP A 383 -27.36 15.00 17.88
C ASP A 383 -28.62 15.88 17.75
N ASN A 384 -28.57 16.94 16.93
CA ASN A 384 -29.70 17.77 16.56
C ASN A 384 -30.41 17.22 15.32
N TYR A 385 -31.59 16.63 15.55
CA TYR A 385 -32.43 16.05 14.49
C TYR A 385 -32.70 16.97 13.29
N GLU A 386 -32.82 18.30 13.48
CA GLU A 386 -33.12 19.21 12.37
C GLU A 386 -31.89 19.43 11.46
N GLU A 387 -30.69 19.50 12.02
CA GLU A 387 -29.44 19.70 11.28
C GLU A 387 -29.00 18.41 10.60
N ASP A 388 -29.11 17.29 11.32
CA ASP A 388 -28.91 15.94 10.78
C ASP A 388 -29.83 15.68 9.58
N GLN A 389 -31.14 15.93 9.73
CA GLN A 389 -32.10 15.81 8.62
C GLN A 389 -31.82 16.79 7.49
N CYS A 390 -31.37 18.02 7.76
CA CYS A 390 -31.00 18.95 6.69
C CYS A 390 -29.89 18.35 5.81
N LYS A 391 -28.87 17.78 6.44
CA LYS A 391 -27.74 17.13 5.75
C LYS A 391 -28.19 15.89 4.99
N GLU A 392 -28.96 14.99 5.61
CA GLU A 392 -29.51 13.80 4.95
C GLU A 392 -30.35 14.18 3.72
N ASN A 393 -31.28 15.13 3.87
CA ASN A 393 -32.15 15.56 2.77
C ASN A 393 -31.35 16.22 1.62
N CYS A 394 -30.31 16.99 1.94
CA CYS A 394 -29.43 17.56 0.90
C CYS A 394 -28.63 16.44 0.20
N GLY A 395 -28.13 15.45 0.93
CA GLY A 395 -27.40 14.31 0.34
C GLY A 395 -28.26 13.40 -0.55
N ASP A 396 -29.57 13.35 -0.32
CA ASP A 396 -30.54 12.64 -1.16
C ASP A 396 -31.00 13.45 -2.39
N GLU A 397 -30.76 14.77 -2.41
CA GLU A 397 -31.16 15.69 -3.47
C GLU A 397 -30.01 15.94 -4.46
N VAL A 398 -30.11 15.39 -5.67
CA VAL A 398 -29.18 15.71 -6.77
C VAL A 398 -29.11 17.23 -6.97
N ASN A 399 -27.89 17.76 -7.09
CA ASN A 399 -27.55 19.18 -7.20
C ASN A 399 -27.69 20.01 -5.91
N CYS A 400 -27.77 19.38 -4.73
CA CYS A 400 -27.67 20.04 -3.43
C CYS A 400 -26.29 19.79 -2.80
N VAL A 401 -25.58 20.85 -2.43
CA VAL A 401 -24.32 20.74 -1.68
C VAL A 401 -24.51 21.28 -0.27
N VAL A 402 -24.10 20.50 0.73
CA VAL A 402 -24.08 20.96 2.12
C VAL A 402 -23.00 22.05 2.26
N LYS A 403 -23.43 23.26 2.63
CA LYS A 403 -22.58 24.45 2.63
C LYS A 403 -21.37 24.30 3.55
N GLU A 404 -21.56 23.72 4.73
CA GLU A 404 -20.50 23.52 5.71
C GLU A 404 -19.44 22.51 5.23
N ASP A 405 -19.86 21.44 4.56
CA ASP A 405 -18.94 20.46 3.96
C ASP A 405 -18.13 21.10 2.82
N PHE A 406 -18.76 21.93 1.98
CA PHE A 406 -18.03 22.71 0.96
C PHE A 406 -17.04 23.70 1.58
N GLU A 407 -17.41 24.40 2.66
CA GLU A 407 -16.50 25.34 3.32
C GLU A 407 -15.31 24.65 3.97
N GLN A 408 -15.50 23.43 4.48
CA GLN A 408 -14.46 22.66 5.14
C GLN A 408 -13.53 21.93 4.15
N TYR A 409 -14.10 21.31 3.12
CA TYR A 409 -13.38 20.39 2.22
C TYR A 409 -13.22 20.92 0.79
N PHE A 410 -13.91 22.02 0.45
CA PHE A 410 -13.92 22.65 -0.89
C PHE A 410 -14.48 21.77 -2.01
N THR A 411 -15.24 20.74 -1.63
CA THR A 411 -15.91 19.81 -2.55
C THR A 411 -17.33 20.27 -2.83
N TRP A 412 -17.68 20.38 -4.11
CA TRP A 412 -19.04 20.58 -4.62
C TRP A 412 -19.37 19.48 -5.63
N THR A 413 -20.61 19.38 -6.13
CA THR A 413 -21.03 18.27 -7.00
C THR A 413 -21.34 18.72 -8.42
N VAL A 414 -21.18 17.80 -9.37
CA VAL A 414 -21.76 17.93 -10.70
C VAL A 414 -22.65 16.73 -11.00
N ASP A 415 -23.78 16.99 -11.64
CA ASP A 415 -24.74 15.99 -12.10
C ASP A 415 -24.36 15.51 -13.50
N LEU A 416 -24.10 14.20 -13.60
CA LEU A 416 -23.84 13.44 -14.81
C LEU A 416 -24.95 12.39 -14.99
N ASP A 417 -25.94 12.72 -15.82
CA ASP A 417 -27.08 11.84 -16.14
C ASP A 417 -27.90 11.37 -14.92
N GLY A 418 -27.98 12.17 -13.86
CA GLY A 418 -28.70 11.88 -12.62
C GLY A 418 -27.85 11.28 -11.52
N VAL A 419 -26.54 11.12 -11.73
CA VAL A 419 -25.56 10.63 -10.75
C VAL A 419 -24.55 11.74 -10.47
N GLU A 420 -24.21 11.94 -9.19
CA GLU A 420 -23.28 13.00 -8.79
C GLU A 420 -21.84 12.52 -8.67
N VAL A 421 -20.91 13.40 -9.02
CA VAL A 421 -19.48 13.26 -8.69
C VAL A 421 -18.98 14.55 -8.05
N GLY A 422 -18.12 14.41 -7.04
CA GLY A 422 -17.53 15.54 -6.35
C GLY A 422 -16.45 16.21 -7.20
N VAL A 423 -16.25 17.51 -7.00
CA VAL A 423 -15.22 18.31 -7.68
C VAL A 423 -14.58 19.26 -6.69
N VAL A 424 -13.25 19.39 -6.74
CA VAL A 424 -12.49 20.39 -5.97
C VAL A 424 -11.82 21.38 -6.91
N THR A 425 -12.33 22.60 -6.96
CA THR A 425 -11.84 23.66 -7.86
C THR A 425 -11.01 24.74 -7.17
N ARG A 426 -11.19 24.91 -5.86
CA ARG A 426 -10.67 26.06 -5.11
C ARG A 426 -9.15 26.11 -5.12
N GLY A 427 -8.61 27.22 -5.62
CA GLY A 427 -7.16 27.44 -5.70
C GLY A 427 -6.48 26.76 -6.90
N ILE A 428 -7.24 26.09 -7.75
CA ILE A 428 -6.76 25.41 -8.96
C ILE A 428 -7.31 26.10 -10.21
N VAL A 429 -8.63 26.31 -10.24
CA VAL A 429 -9.33 26.97 -11.33
C VAL A 429 -10.00 28.26 -10.83
N ASP A 430 -10.13 29.25 -11.70
CA ASP A 430 -10.87 30.51 -11.46
C ASP A 430 -12.38 30.29 -11.69
N PHE A 431 -12.97 29.43 -10.88
CA PHE A 431 -14.41 29.14 -10.88
C PHE A 431 -14.96 29.14 -9.46
N ASP A 432 -15.93 30.01 -9.21
CA ASP A 432 -16.69 30.06 -7.96
C ASP A 432 -17.99 29.28 -8.14
N PRO A 433 -18.13 28.07 -7.54
CA PRO A 433 -19.34 27.27 -7.68
C PRO A 433 -20.55 27.88 -6.95
N GLU A 434 -20.34 28.78 -5.97
CA GLU A 434 -21.42 29.43 -5.22
C GLU A 434 -21.98 30.67 -5.90
N ALA A 435 -21.26 31.20 -6.89
CA ALA A 435 -21.70 32.38 -7.61
C ALA A 435 -23.07 32.10 -8.26
N THR A 436 -23.98 33.08 -8.20
CA THR A 436 -25.35 32.94 -8.76
C THR A 436 -25.37 32.56 -10.25
N ALA A 437 -24.32 32.91 -11.00
CA ALA A 437 -24.18 32.55 -12.40
C ALA A 437 -23.71 31.10 -12.63
N SER A 438 -23.13 30.47 -11.61
CA SER A 438 -22.59 29.11 -11.63
C SER A 438 -23.60 28.06 -11.19
N LEU A 439 -24.57 28.44 -10.34
CA LEU A 439 -25.60 27.52 -9.84
C LEU A 439 -26.44 26.95 -10.99
N GLY A 440 -26.43 25.63 -11.15
CA GLY A 440 -27.12 24.95 -12.25
C GLY A 440 -26.54 25.25 -13.63
N ALA A 441 -25.33 25.81 -13.71
CA ALA A 441 -24.67 26.08 -14.98
C ALA A 441 -24.25 24.78 -15.66
N ASN A 442 -24.35 24.74 -16.98
CA ASN A 442 -23.74 23.66 -17.75
C ASN A 442 -22.22 23.88 -17.80
N VAL A 443 -21.47 22.85 -17.43
CA VAL A 443 -20.02 22.79 -17.55
C VAL A 443 -19.69 21.82 -18.68
N TYR A 444 -18.98 22.30 -19.70
CA TYR A 444 -18.69 21.48 -20.87
C TYR A 444 -17.77 20.31 -20.54
N SER A 445 -16.71 20.53 -19.77
CA SER A 445 -15.84 19.44 -19.34
C SER A 445 -15.06 19.76 -18.07
N ILE A 446 -14.84 18.73 -17.27
CA ILE A 446 -13.94 18.73 -16.12
C ILE A 446 -13.01 17.53 -16.26
N THR A 447 -11.71 17.79 -16.38
CA THR A 447 -10.65 16.78 -16.38
C THR A 447 -9.93 16.84 -15.04
N GLY A 448 -9.41 15.73 -14.54
CA GLY A 448 -8.65 15.75 -13.30
C GLY A 448 -8.28 14.35 -12.81
N THR A 449 -7.57 14.28 -11.68
CA THR A 449 -7.33 12.99 -11.03
C THR A 449 -8.53 12.59 -10.18
N LEU A 450 -8.90 11.31 -10.27
CA LEU A 450 -9.97 10.72 -9.47
C LEU A 450 -9.45 10.34 -8.08
N LYS A 451 -10.24 10.65 -7.04
CA LYS A 451 -9.96 10.29 -5.66
C LYS A 451 -11.20 9.69 -5.00
N HIS A 452 -11.03 8.60 -4.25
CA HIS A 452 -12.07 8.02 -3.41
C HIS A 452 -12.05 8.62 -2.00
N LEU A 453 -13.23 8.74 -1.38
CA LEU A 453 -13.43 9.03 0.04
C LEU A 453 -14.59 8.18 0.55
N SER A 454 -14.28 7.17 1.38
CA SER A 454 -15.26 6.16 1.82
C SER A 454 -16.42 6.68 2.67
N PHE A 455 -16.32 7.90 3.20
CA PHE A 455 -17.38 8.56 3.99
C PHE A 455 -18.02 9.75 3.26
N GLY A 456 -17.59 10.03 2.03
CA GLY A 456 -18.16 11.09 1.20
C GLY A 456 -19.42 10.63 0.47
N SER A 457 -20.35 11.56 0.24
CA SER A 457 -21.46 11.38 -0.68
C SER A 457 -21.53 12.62 -1.58
N PRO A 458 -21.17 12.53 -2.88
CA PRO A 458 -20.62 11.35 -3.55
C PRO A 458 -19.23 10.94 -3.02
N ALA A 459 -18.89 9.65 -3.13
CA ALA A 459 -17.63 9.09 -2.64
C ALA A 459 -16.43 9.44 -3.55
N TRP A 460 -16.69 9.75 -4.82
CA TRP A 460 -15.67 10.01 -5.82
C TRP A 460 -15.53 11.51 -6.09
N ILE A 461 -14.28 11.98 -6.14
CA ILE A 461 -13.93 13.38 -6.33
C ILE A 461 -12.95 13.53 -7.49
N ILE A 462 -13.25 14.44 -8.42
CA ILE A 462 -12.35 14.86 -9.48
C ILE A 462 -11.63 16.13 -9.02
N THR A 463 -10.30 16.11 -9.06
CA THR A 463 -9.47 17.29 -8.79
C THR A 463 -8.76 17.71 -10.08
N PRO A 464 -9.12 18.85 -10.70
CA PRO A 464 -8.39 19.39 -11.83
C PRO A 464 -6.91 19.59 -11.52
N ARG A 465 -6.05 19.53 -12.54
CA ARG A 465 -4.61 19.75 -12.38
C ARG A 465 -4.26 21.23 -12.43
N ASP A 466 -4.96 21.96 -13.28
CA ASP A 466 -4.79 23.39 -13.55
C ASP A 466 -6.05 23.96 -14.21
N GLN A 467 -5.96 25.21 -14.69
CA GLN A 467 -7.07 25.91 -15.34
C GLN A 467 -7.51 25.27 -16.66
N ASP A 468 -6.60 24.61 -17.39
CA ASP A 468 -6.91 24.05 -18.72
C ASP A 468 -7.79 22.80 -18.61
N ASP A 469 -7.86 22.19 -17.42
CA ASP A 469 -8.68 21.03 -17.12
C ASP A 469 -10.16 21.37 -16.84
N PHE A 470 -10.57 22.65 -16.84
CA PHE A 470 -11.94 23.08 -16.56
C PHE A 470 -12.47 24.02 -17.65
N CYS A 471 -13.53 23.59 -18.35
CA CYS A 471 -14.13 24.37 -19.44
C CYS A 471 -15.63 24.57 -19.23
N LEU A 472 -16.08 25.83 -19.30
CA LEU A 472 -17.51 26.15 -19.27
C LEU A 472 -18.18 25.90 -20.63
N VAL A 473 -17.48 26.18 -21.72
CA VAL A 473 -17.96 25.89 -23.08
C VAL A 473 -16.89 25.19 -23.91
N ALA A 474 -17.32 24.48 -24.96
CA ALA A 474 -16.43 23.73 -25.84
C ALA A 474 -15.32 24.56 -26.47
N SER A 475 -15.55 25.86 -26.72
CA SER A 475 -14.54 26.75 -27.28
C SER A 475 -13.42 27.12 -26.31
N ASP A 476 -13.62 26.90 -25.01
CA ASP A 476 -12.64 27.23 -23.98
C ASP A 476 -11.63 26.09 -23.79
N CYS A 477 -12.00 24.86 -24.17
CA CYS A 477 -11.07 23.74 -24.16
C CYS A 477 -10.08 23.85 -25.31
N GLN A 478 -8.79 23.93 -24.98
CA GLN A 478 -7.74 23.64 -25.94
C GLN A 478 -7.67 22.13 -26.11
N GLU A 479 -7.93 21.63 -27.32
CA GLU A 479 -7.63 20.22 -27.69
C GLU A 479 -6.13 19.96 -27.74
#